data_AF-A0A9X3B0A7-F1
#
_entry.id   AF-A0A9X3B0A7-F1
#
_cell.length_a   1.000
_cell.length_b   1.000
_cell.length_c   1.000
_cell.angle_alpha   90.00
_cell.angle_beta   90.00
_cell.angle_gamma   90.00
#
_symmetry.space_group_name_H-M   'P 1'
#
loop_
_entity.id
_entity.type
_entity.pdbx_description
1 polymer ?
#
loop_
_entity_poly.entity_id
_entity_poly.type
_entity_poly.pdbx_seq_one_letter_code
_entity_poly.pdbx_strand_id
1 'polypeptide(L)'
;MTEKAQNINLNKAKSNKKDEFYTQLSDIERELKHYKKHFRGKVVYCNCDDPRVSNFFHYFSYNFEKLGLKKLITTCYKSQDMDLFSTNNAERAIYLEYEGDKNGNMLPDASDIGIKQLNGDGDFRSEESIELLKQADIVVTNPPFSLFREYIAQLIDHDKKFIIVGHQNAIKYKEIFPLIRDNKLWLGFGFKGGAAHFINKHYEDYATAADRKEGMIRVSGVHWFTNIDLKKRHEDLILYKNYNPEEYQKYENFDAINVNKTKDIPIDYDGFMGVPITFMDKYNPEQFEIIGVGIANSGLEIGIQPYKPEHKYYRKEVQKRGAVNGDLYMMINGVVTVPYTRIIIKSKKL
;
A
#
# COMPACT_ATOMS: atom_id res chain seq x y z
N MET A 1 6.87 -42.38 -0.28
CA MET A 1 7.62 -41.53 0.68
C MET A 1 7.89 -40.20 0.00
N THR A 2 6.98 -39.25 0.13
CA THR A 2 7.06 -37.95 -0.55
C THR A 2 6.47 -36.92 0.41
N GLU A 3 7.20 -36.65 1.49
CA GLU A 3 6.84 -35.64 2.48
C GLU A 3 8.07 -34.79 2.81
N LYS A 4 7.83 -33.50 3.06
CA LYS A 4 8.76 -32.46 3.58
C LYS A 4 9.54 -31.59 2.58
N ALA A 5 8.91 -31.09 1.52
CA ALA A 5 9.48 -29.99 0.73
C ALA A 5 8.73 -28.64 0.80
N GLN A 6 7.63 -28.52 1.55
CA GLN A 6 6.74 -27.34 1.46
C GLN A 6 6.79 -26.31 2.61
N ASN A 7 7.60 -26.51 3.66
CA ASN A 7 7.64 -25.57 4.80
C ASN A 7 8.97 -24.81 4.98
N ILE A 8 9.97 -25.05 4.13
CA ILE A 8 11.29 -24.40 4.27
C ILE A 8 11.29 -22.99 3.65
N ASN A 9 10.53 -22.76 2.57
CA ASN A 9 10.48 -21.47 1.88
C ASN A 9 9.72 -20.38 2.65
N LEU A 10 8.68 -20.72 3.42
CA LEU A 10 7.91 -19.74 4.20
C LEU A 10 8.68 -19.21 5.42
N ASN A 11 9.58 -20.00 5.99
CA ASN A 11 10.41 -19.57 7.12
C ASN A 11 11.66 -18.81 6.67
N LYS A 12 12.21 -19.08 5.47
CA LYS A 12 13.27 -18.24 4.86
C LYS A 12 12.77 -16.84 4.47
N ALA A 13 11.50 -16.70 4.07
CA ALA A 13 10.91 -15.38 3.81
C ALA A 13 10.76 -14.52 5.08
N LYS A 14 10.73 -15.13 6.27
CA LYS A 14 10.71 -14.40 7.55
C LYS A 14 12.10 -13.89 7.99
N SER A 15 13.19 -14.46 7.48
CA SER A 15 14.55 -14.13 7.93
C SER A 15 15.21 -13.00 7.13
N ASN A 16 14.69 -12.63 5.96
CA ASN A 16 15.22 -11.53 5.16
C ASN A 16 14.43 -10.23 5.41
N LYS A 17 14.49 -9.74 6.65
CA LYS A 17 14.12 -8.36 6.99
C LYS A 17 15.20 -7.41 6.48
N LYS A 18 15.13 -6.99 5.21
CA LYS A 18 15.65 -5.66 4.83
C LYS A 18 14.69 -5.10 3.80
N ASP A 19 13.86 -4.16 4.27
CA ASP A 19 12.74 -3.55 3.56
C ASP A 19 13.18 -2.31 2.73
N GLU A 20 14.48 -2.14 2.49
CA GLU A 20 15.05 -0.98 1.81
C GLU A 20 14.96 -1.14 0.28
N PHE A 21 13.97 -0.47 -0.29
CA PHE A 21 13.64 -0.55 -1.70
C PHE A 21 13.62 0.85 -2.34
N TYR A 22 14.62 1.17 -3.15
CA TYR A 22 14.66 2.46 -3.84
C TYR A 22 13.64 2.51 -4.97
N THR A 23 12.67 3.43 -4.86
CA THR A 23 11.63 3.65 -5.87
C THR A 23 12.21 4.34 -7.11
N GLN A 24 11.86 3.87 -8.30
CA GLN A 24 12.33 4.47 -9.56
C GLN A 24 11.70 5.85 -9.79
N LEU A 25 12.50 6.80 -10.32
CA LEU A 25 12.01 8.13 -10.69
C LEU A 25 10.81 8.07 -11.65
N SER A 26 10.85 7.18 -12.63
CA SER A 26 9.75 7.03 -13.62
C SER A 26 8.44 6.53 -13.00
N ASP A 27 8.51 5.76 -11.90
CA ASP A 27 7.32 5.33 -11.16
C ASP A 27 6.76 6.49 -10.31
N ILE A 28 7.63 7.30 -9.71
CA ILE A 28 7.28 8.53 -9.00
C ILE A 28 6.61 9.52 -9.95
N GLU A 29 7.23 9.82 -11.10
CA GLU A 29 6.68 10.74 -12.11
C GLU A 29 5.31 10.29 -12.61
N ARG A 30 5.13 8.99 -12.83
CA ARG A 30 3.87 8.41 -13.31
C ARG A 30 2.73 8.57 -12.32
N GLU A 31 3.01 8.46 -11.02
CA GLU A 31 2.01 8.70 -9.97
C GLU A 31 1.80 10.21 -9.74
N LEU A 32 2.88 10.95 -9.46
CA LEU A 32 2.82 12.34 -9.00
C LEU A 32 2.27 13.31 -10.05
N LYS A 33 2.29 12.97 -11.34
CA LYS A 33 1.62 13.77 -12.39
C LYS A 33 0.14 14.02 -12.12
N HIS A 34 -0.52 13.15 -11.36
CA HIS A 34 -1.94 13.25 -11.01
C HIS A 34 -2.21 14.21 -9.84
N TYR A 35 -1.16 14.64 -9.12
CA TYR A 35 -1.27 15.44 -7.90
C TYR A 35 -0.71 16.86 -8.04
N LYS A 36 -0.18 17.24 -9.21
CA LYS A 36 0.53 18.52 -9.45
C LYS A 36 -0.17 19.75 -8.84
N LYS A 37 -1.49 19.85 -9.01
CA LYS A 37 -2.30 20.97 -8.49
C LYS A 37 -2.31 21.08 -6.95
N HIS A 38 -2.06 19.98 -6.24
CA HIS A 38 -2.08 19.92 -4.78
C HIS A 38 -0.78 20.40 -4.14
N PHE A 39 0.31 20.51 -4.91
CA PHE A 39 1.63 20.88 -4.38
C PHE A 39 1.88 22.39 -4.30
N ARG A 40 1.10 23.21 -5.02
CA ARG A 40 1.33 24.66 -5.06
C ARG A 40 1.21 25.29 -3.66
N GLY A 41 2.25 26.04 -3.28
CA GLY A 41 2.37 26.71 -1.99
C GLY A 41 2.55 25.76 -0.80
N LYS A 42 2.80 24.47 -1.04
CA LYS A 42 2.89 23.46 0.01
C LYS A 42 4.32 23.16 0.43
N VAL A 43 4.46 22.77 1.69
CA VAL A 43 5.66 22.14 2.24
C VAL A 43 5.55 20.64 2.03
N VAL A 44 6.48 20.06 1.28
CA VAL A 44 6.54 18.60 1.05
C VAL A 44 7.64 18.01 1.94
N TYR A 45 7.31 16.91 2.61
CA TYR A 45 8.26 16.14 3.39
C TYR A 45 8.44 14.74 2.80
N CYS A 46 9.69 14.39 2.50
CA CYS A 46 10.09 13.06 2.10
C CYS A 46 11.02 12.49 3.16
N ASN A 47 10.46 11.82 4.18
CA ASN A 47 11.26 11.02 5.10
C ASN A 47 11.68 9.74 4.39
N CYS A 48 12.89 9.73 3.87
CA CYS A 48 13.44 8.68 3.01
C CYS A 48 14.70 8.09 3.62
N ASP A 49 15.15 6.97 3.06
CA ASP A 49 16.35 6.26 3.52
C ASP A 49 17.63 7.11 3.38
N ASP A 50 17.88 7.71 2.21
CA ASP A 50 19.00 8.67 2.01
C ASP A 50 18.65 9.77 0.98
N PRO A 51 18.60 11.05 1.37
CA PRO A 51 18.23 12.15 0.49
C PRO A 51 19.25 12.42 -0.62
N ARG A 52 20.50 11.95 -0.51
CA ARG A 52 21.55 12.10 -1.55
C ARG A 52 21.31 11.22 -2.76
N VAL A 53 20.55 10.13 -2.60
CA VAL A 53 20.23 9.17 -3.67
C VAL A 53 18.72 8.96 -3.84
N SER A 54 17.90 9.69 -3.08
CA SER A 54 16.44 9.56 -3.13
C SER A 54 15.88 10.15 -4.42
N ASN A 55 15.22 9.31 -5.21
CA ASN A 55 14.47 9.77 -6.39
C ASN A 55 13.27 10.66 -6.02
N PHE A 56 12.79 10.63 -4.76
CA PHE A 56 11.78 11.58 -4.29
C PHE A 56 12.36 12.98 -4.16
N PHE A 57 13.53 13.10 -3.52
CA PHE A 57 14.25 14.38 -3.45
C PHE A 57 14.54 14.89 -4.86
N HIS A 58 15.10 14.05 -5.73
CA HIS A 58 15.40 14.40 -7.12
C HIS A 58 14.16 14.89 -7.87
N TYR A 59 13.02 14.22 -7.76
CA TYR A 59 11.78 14.65 -8.40
C TYR A 59 11.36 16.05 -7.92
N PHE A 60 11.27 16.25 -6.59
CA PHE A 60 10.73 17.50 -6.06
C PHE A 60 11.69 18.67 -6.20
N SER A 61 13.00 18.47 -6.05
CA SER A 61 13.98 19.55 -6.17
C SER A 61 14.09 20.06 -7.61
N TYR A 62 14.13 19.17 -8.61
CA TYR A 62 14.16 19.55 -10.04
C TYR A 62 12.83 20.07 -10.58
N ASN A 63 11.72 19.80 -9.91
CA ASN A 63 10.40 20.31 -10.28
C ASN A 63 9.89 21.39 -9.32
N PHE A 64 10.72 21.90 -8.41
CA PHE A 64 10.29 22.76 -7.30
C PHE A 64 9.50 23.98 -7.79
N GLU A 65 10.09 24.75 -8.71
CA GLU A 65 9.47 25.95 -9.29
C GLU A 65 8.25 25.60 -10.15
N LYS A 66 8.31 24.51 -10.92
CA LYS A 66 7.21 24.06 -11.79
C LYS A 66 5.98 23.61 -10.98
N LEU A 67 6.21 23.01 -9.81
CA LEU A 67 5.17 22.63 -8.86
C LEU A 67 4.72 23.81 -8.00
N GLY A 68 5.52 24.88 -7.94
CA GLY A 68 5.30 26.04 -7.08
C GLY A 68 5.36 25.67 -5.60
N LEU A 69 6.30 24.82 -5.21
CA LEU A 69 6.48 24.41 -3.81
C LEU A 69 6.88 25.59 -2.93
N LYS A 70 6.50 25.54 -1.65
CA LYS A 70 6.98 26.49 -0.65
C LYS A 70 8.30 26.06 -0.05
N LYS A 71 8.44 24.76 0.24
CA LYS A 71 9.61 24.15 0.86
C LYS A 71 9.61 22.65 0.61
N LEU A 72 10.79 22.07 0.47
CA LEU A 72 11.03 20.64 0.45
C LEU A 72 11.90 20.28 1.65
N ILE A 73 11.44 19.35 2.46
CA ILE A 73 12.16 18.78 3.60
C ILE A 73 12.44 17.32 3.28
N THR A 74 13.66 16.84 3.53
CA THR A 74 13.98 15.41 3.43
C THR A 74 14.88 14.96 4.56
N THR A 75 14.53 13.90 5.26
CA THR A 75 15.39 13.26 6.28
C THR A 75 16.08 12.02 5.71
N CYS A 76 17.21 11.66 6.31
CA CYS A 76 17.96 10.42 6.08
C CYS A 76 17.88 9.57 7.35
N TYR A 77 17.46 8.31 7.24
CA TYR A 77 17.60 7.37 8.35
C TYR A 77 19.01 6.75 8.34
N LYS A 78 19.71 6.80 9.48
CA LYS A 78 21.00 6.12 9.64
C LYS A 78 20.76 4.73 10.22
N SER A 79 21.06 3.69 9.44
CA SER A 79 21.05 2.31 9.95
C SER A 79 22.08 2.16 11.09
N GLN A 80 21.65 1.57 12.22
CA GLN A 80 22.50 1.30 13.38
C GLN A 80 23.27 -0.03 13.30
N ASP A 81 23.01 -0.86 12.27
CA ASP A 81 23.76 -2.10 12.05
C ASP A 81 25.16 -1.78 11.51
N MET A 82 26.17 -1.85 12.38
CA MET A 82 27.59 -1.54 12.10
C MET A 82 28.24 -2.34 10.95
N ASP A 83 27.58 -3.37 10.42
CA ASP A 83 28.20 -4.36 9.53
C ASP A 83 27.81 -4.27 8.04
N LEU A 84 27.16 -3.18 7.62
CA LEU A 84 26.85 -2.95 6.20
C LEU A 84 27.59 -1.74 5.65
N PHE A 85 28.93 -1.84 5.70
CA PHE A 85 29.89 -1.12 4.86
C PHE A 85 29.70 0.40 4.76
N SER A 86 29.98 1.11 5.85
CA SER A 86 30.34 2.52 5.77
C SER A 86 31.86 2.68 5.72
N THR A 87 32.44 2.90 4.54
CA THR A 87 33.38 4.01 4.39
C THR A 87 32.56 5.28 4.22
N ASN A 88 31.89 5.71 5.28
CA ASN A 88 31.20 6.99 5.38
C ASN A 88 31.20 7.42 6.84
N ASN A 89 32.16 8.27 7.20
CA ASN A 89 32.36 8.87 8.52
C ASN A 89 31.25 9.86 8.94
N ALA A 90 29.98 9.63 8.56
CA ALA A 90 28.87 10.44 9.05
C ALA A 90 28.35 9.85 10.36
N GLU A 91 28.82 10.35 11.49
CA GLU A 91 28.42 9.89 12.83
C GLU A 91 26.92 10.12 13.12
N ARG A 92 26.22 11.01 12.39
CA ARG A 92 24.84 11.43 12.67
C ARG A 92 23.95 11.46 11.42
N ALA A 93 22.64 11.24 11.62
CA ALA A 93 21.64 11.43 10.58
C ALA A 93 21.54 12.91 10.17
N ILE A 94 21.06 13.17 8.96
CA ILE A 94 20.92 14.53 8.41
C ILE A 94 19.52 14.76 7.87
N TYR A 95 19.15 16.04 7.76
CA TYR A 95 18.02 16.48 6.96
C TYR A 95 18.42 17.61 6.03
N LEU A 96 17.74 17.68 4.89
CA LEU A 96 17.88 18.73 3.89
C LEU A 96 16.64 19.60 3.91
N GLU A 97 16.85 20.90 3.76
CA GLU A 97 15.82 21.87 3.44
C GLU A 97 16.16 22.56 2.13
N TYR A 98 15.16 22.66 1.25
CA TYR A 98 15.26 23.39 -0.01
C TYR A 98 14.04 24.30 -0.14
N GLU A 99 14.30 25.59 -0.32
CA GLU A 99 13.27 26.66 -0.41
C GLU A 99 13.19 27.27 -1.81
N GLY A 100 13.82 26.62 -2.81
CA GLY A 100 13.88 27.08 -4.19
C GLY A 100 15.26 27.60 -4.58
N ASP A 101 15.37 27.93 -5.84
CA ASP A 101 16.60 28.43 -6.47
C ASP A 101 16.93 29.85 -5.98
N LYS A 102 18.16 30.06 -5.50
CA LYS A 102 18.63 31.37 -5.03
C LYS A 102 19.51 32.12 -6.02
N ASN A 103 20.02 31.45 -7.06
CA ASN A 103 20.99 32.02 -8.00
C ASN A 103 20.47 32.15 -9.44
N GLY A 104 19.25 31.70 -9.72
CA GLY A 104 18.53 31.90 -10.98
C GLY A 104 18.83 30.86 -12.05
N ASN A 105 19.53 29.76 -11.73
CA ASN A 105 19.86 28.69 -12.68
C ASN A 105 18.73 27.64 -12.86
N MET A 106 17.65 27.74 -12.06
CA MET A 106 16.50 26.83 -11.95
C MET A 106 16.84 25.36 -11.65
N LEU A 107 18.02 25.09 -11.08
CA LEU A 107 18.52 23.77 -10.75
C LEU A 107 18.95 23.73 -9.28
N PRO A 108 18.60 22.67 -8.53
CA PRO A 108 18.99 22.57 -7.14
C PRO A 108 20.52 22.38 -7.03
N ASP A 109 21.18 23.28 -6.30
CA ASP A 109 22.61 23.16 -6.01
C ASP A 109 22.94 23.10 -4.51
N ALA A 110 24.20 22.78 -4.21
CA ALA A 110 24.67 22.64 -2.84
C ALA A 110 24.63 23.96 -2.05
N SER A 111 24.60 25.12 -2.73
CA SER A 111 24.47 26.44 -2.09
C SER A 111 23.01 26.78 -1.77
N ASP A 112 22.06 26.23 -2.52
CA ASP A 112 20.64 26.38 -2.27
C ASP A 112 20.15 25.45 -1.15
N ILE A 113 20.69 24.22 -1.10
CA ILE A 113 20.28 23.16 -0.17
C ILE A 113 20.89 23.36 1.21
N GLY A 114 20.05 23.60 2.22
CA GLY A 114 20.46 23.64 3.61
C GLY A 114 20.63 22.23 4.18
N ILE A 115 21.86 21.82 4.49
CA ILE A 115 22.17 20.56 5.17
C ILE A 115 22.21 20.79 6.67
N LYS A 116 21.44 20.03 7.44
CA LYS A 116 21.38 20.11 8.90
C LYS A 116 21.52 18.72 9.52
N GLN A 117 22.15 18.65 10.69
CA GLN A 117 22.31 17.39 11.43
C GLN A 117 21.13 17.15 12.35
N LEU A 118 20.73 15.89 12.49
CA LEU A 118 19.82 15.41 13.52
C LEU A 118 20.64 14.93 14.72
N ASN A 119 20.07 15.01 15.92
CA ASN A 119 20.67 14.43 17.12
C ASN A 119 20.47 12.92 17.17
N GLY A 120 19.32 12.44 16.68
CA GLY A 120 18.98 11.02 16.57
C GLY A 120 19.43 10.35 15.27
N ASP A 121 18.88 9.16 15.02
CA ASP A 121 19.13 8.33 13.84
C ASP A 121 18.21 8.64 12.64
N GLY A 122 17.27 9.57 12.81
CA GLY A 122 16.31 9.94 11.77
C GLY A 122 15.08 9.04 11.71
N ASP A 123 14.82 8.18 12.71
CA ASP A 123 13.57 7.41 12.80
C ASP A 123 12.37 8.37 12.71
N PHE A 124 11.35 8.02 11.93
CA PHE A 124 10.15 8.85 11.76
C PHE A 124 9.38 9.07 13.08
N ARG A 125 9.65 8.24 14.09
CA ARG A 125 9.05 8.30 15.43
C ARG A 125 9.81 9.22 16.38
N SER A 126 11.02 9.63 16.03
CA SER A 126 11.80 10.57 16.85
C SER A 126 11.11 11.92 16.94
N GLU A 127 11.29 12.62 18.06
CA GLU A 127 10.72 13.96 18.27
C GLU A 127 11.18 14.93 17.17
N GLU A 128 12.45 14.88 16.77
CA GLU A 128 12.99 15.72 15.69
C GLU A 128 12.28 15.46 14.34
N SER A 129 12.07 14.19 13.97
CA SER A 129 11.33 13.82 12.76
C SER A 129 9.86 14.26 12.83
N ILE A 130 9.24 14.20 14.01
CA ILE A 130 7.87 14.66 14.23
C ILE A 130 7.79 16.19 14.12
N GLU A 131 8.77 16.94 14.61
CA GLU A 131 8.82 18.40 14.43
C GLU A 131 8.97 18.78 12.94
N LEU A 132 9.71 18.00 12.16
CA LEU A 132 9.76 18.16 10.70
C LEU A 132 8.43 17.79 10.04
N LEU A 133 7.79 16.70 10.48
CA LEU A 133 6.47 16.30 10.01
C LEU A 133 5.43 17.39 10.27
N LYS A 134 5.44 18.02 11.44
CA LYS A 134 4.51 19.10 11.81
C LYS A 134 4.60 20.28 10.84
N GLN A 135 5.78 20.61 10.34
CA GLN A 135 6.00 21.67 9.36
C GLN A 135 5.47 21.33 7.95
N ALA A 136 5.31 20.04 7.63
CA ALA A 136 4.90 19.58 6.32
C ALA A 136 3.39 19.66 6.10
N ASP A 137 2.97 20.00 4.89
CA ASP A 137 1.58 19.88 4.44
C ASP A 137 1.31 18.48 3.85
N ILE A 138 2.26 17.99 3.04
CA ILE A 138 2.13 16.74 2.29
C ILE A 138 3.37 15.86 2.51
N VAL A 139 3.16 14.59 2.81
CA VAL A 139 4.21 13.59 2.93
C VAL A 139 4.24 12.68 1.71
N VAL A 140 5.40 12.55 1.07
CA VAL A 140 5.56 11.72 -0.14
C VAL A 140 6.81 10.85 -0.01
N THR A 141 6.63 9.54 0.17
CA THR A 141 7.77 8.63 0.44
C THR A 141 7.44 7.15 0.17
N ASN A 142 8.45 6.28 0.32
CA ASN A 142 8.31 4.83 0.41
C ASN A 142 8.72 4.37 1.82
N PRO A 143 7.78 4.26 2.78
CA PRO A 143 8.10 3.85 4.14
C PRO A 143 8.42 2.35 4.23
N PRO A 144 9.10 1.89 5.31
CA PRO A 144 9.30 0.47 5.56
C PRO A 144 7.96 -0.27 5.65
N PHE A 145 7.78 -1.31 4.83
CA PHE A 145 6.49 -2.04 4.77
C PHE A 145 6.13 -2.72 6.10
N SER A 146 7.13 -3.10 6.90
CA SER A 146 6.93 -3.65 8.25
C SER A 146 6.34 -2.64 9.24
N LEU A 147 6.60 -1.35 9.06
CA LEU A 147 6.13 -0.26 9.92
C LEU A 147 4.94 0.51 9.31
N PHE A 148 4.40 0.06 8.18
CA PHE A 148 3.36 0.77 7.42
C PHE A 148 2.13 1.16 8.24
N ARG A 149 1.68 0.30 9.17
CA ARG A 149 0.51 0.59 10.02
C ARG A 149 0.75 1.73 11.00
N GLU A 150 1.87 1.67 11.70
CA GLU A 150 2.30 2.69 12.66
C GLU A 150 2.54 4.02 11.94
N TYR A 151 3.15 3.95 10.76
CA TYR A 151 3.40 5.11 9.93
C TYR A 151 2.12 5.79 9.45
N ILE A 152 1.15 5.03 8.89
CA ILE A 152 -0.17 5.58 8.53
C ILE A 152 -0.87 6.19 9.74
N ALA A 153 -0.85 5.52 10.90
CA ALA A 153 -1.47 6.04 12.12
C ALA A 153 -0.89 7.41 12.49
N GLN A 154 0.45 7.55 12.50
CA GLN A 154 1.12 8.81 12.76
C GLN A 154 0.69 9.91 11.77
N LEU A 155 0.63 9.60 10.47
CA LEU A 155 0.22 10.59 9.46
C LEU A 155 -1.23 11.05 9.65
N ILE A 156 -2.13 10.14 10.06
CA ILE A 156 -3.53 10.47 10.35
C ILE A 156 -3.65 11.30 11.63
N ASP A 157 -2.92 10.93 12.69
CA ASP A 157 -2.94 11.65 13.97
C ASP A 157 -2.42 13.09 13.84
N HIS A 158 -1.53 13.34 12.90
CA HIS A 158 -1.01 14.68 12.57
C HIS A 158 -1.76 15.39 11.44
N ASP A 159 -2.91 14.87 10.99
CA ASP A 159 -3.74 15.41 9.90
C ASP A 159 -2.95 15.71 8.61
N LYS A 160 -2.04 14.81 8.25
CA LYS A 160 -1.18 15.00 7.08
C LYS A 160 -1.85 14.48 5.82
N LYS A 161 -1.66 15.23 4.73
CA LYS A 161 -1.91 14.70 3.39
C LYS A 161 -0.72 13.86 2.97
N PHE A 162 -0.93 12.77 2.25
CA PHE A 162 0.18 11.91 1.87
C PHE A 162 -0.03 11.12 0.58
N ILE A 163 1.08 10.73 -0.04
CA ILE A 163 1.16 9.84 -1.19
C ILE A 163 2.33 8.88 -0.93
N ILE A 164 2.04 7.67 -0.50
CA ILE A 164 3.09 6.75 -0.01
C ILE A 164 3.02 5.39 -0.68
N VAL A 165 4.16 4.75 -0.85
CA VAL A 165 4.22 3.39 -1.39
C VAL A 165 3.90 2.38 -0.28
N GLY A 166 3.20 1.31 -0.63
CA GLY A 166 2.90 0.22 0.29
C GLY A 166 2.57 -1.07 -0.44
N HIS A 167 2.40 -2.14 0.32
CA HIS A 167 2.00 -3.43 -0.24
C HIS A 167 0.47 -3.62 -0.14
N GLN A 168 -0.17 -4.19 -1.17
CA GLN A 168 -1.62 -4.41 -1.29
C GLN A 168 -2.23 -5.17 -0.13
N ASN A 169 -1.46 -6.04 0.52
CA ASN A 169 -1.91 -6.76 1.72
C ASN A 169 -2.30 -5.80 2.85
N ALA A 170 -1.77 -4.57 2.88
CA ALA A 170 -2.12 -3.58 3.87
C ALA A 170 -3.60 -3.19 3.82
N ILE A 171 -4.26 -3.31 2.66
CA ILE A 171 -5.70 -2.97 2.48
C ILE A 171 -6.56 -3.67 3.52
N LYS A 172 -6.27 -4.93 3.86
CA LYS A 172 -7.07 -5.76 4.77
C LYS A 172 -6.59 -5.72 6.22
N TYR A 173 -5.59 -4.90 6.56
CA TYR A 173 -5.13 -4.80 7.93
C TYR A 173 -6.20 -4.14 8.80
N LYS A 174 -6.32 -4.59 10.04
CA LYS A 174 -7.37 -4.14 10.98
C LYS A 174 -7.33 -2.63 11.20
N GLU A 175 -6.14 -2.05 11.18
CA GLU A 175 -5.91 -0.62 11.39
C GLU A 175 -6.08 0.22 10.10
N ILE A 176 -6.00 -0.41 8.92
CA ILE A 176 -5.99 0.27 7.62
C ILE A 176 -7.35 0.17 6.93
N PHE A 177 -7.98 -1.00 6.94
CA PHE A 177 -9.26 -1.23 6.28
C PHE A 177 -10.37 -0.26 6.74
N PRO A 178 -10.51 0.08 8.03
CA PRO A 178 -11.49 1.07 8.47
C PRO A 178 -11.27 2.45 7.84
N LEU A 179 -10.01 2.89 7.67
CA LEU A 179 -9.71 4.15 6.97
C LEU A 179 -10.15 4.10 5.51
N ILE A 180 -10.02 2.95 4.85
CA ILE A 180 -10.48 2.74 3.48
C ILE A 180 -12.00 2.77 3.39
N ARG A 181 -12.68 1.99 4.24
CA ARG A 181 -14.14 1.92 4.33
C ARG A 181 -14.74 3.30 4.59
N ASP A 182 -14.15 4.04 5.53
CA ASP A 182 -14.62 5.37 5.95
C ASP A 182 -14.15 6.48 5.00
N ASN A 183 -13.59 6.13 3.83
CA ASN A 183 -13.15 7.05 2.79
C ASN A 183 -12.11 8.08 3.27
N LYS A 184 -11.24 7.70 4.21
CA LYS A 184 -10.10 8.47 4.71
C LYS A 184 -8.77 8.07 4.06
N LEU A 185 -8.73 6.91 3.40
CA LEU A 185 -7.56 6.35 2.71
C LEU A 185 -7.99 5.62 1.44
N TRP A 186 -7.24 5.74 0.35
CA TRP A 186 -7.48 5.00 -0.90
C TRP A 186 -6.20 4.75 -1.68
N LEU A 187 -6.32 3.99 -2.76
CA LEU A 187 -5.19 3.67 -3.64
C LEU A 187 -4.98 4.77 -4.69
N GLY A 188 -3.71 5.12 -4.94
CA GLY A 188 -3.26 5.92 -6.07
C GLY A 188 -3.29 5.16 -7.40
N PHE A 189 -2.77 5.74 -8.49
CA PHE A 189 -2.82 5.11 -9.83
C PHE A 189 -2.02 3.81 -9.92
N GLY A 190 -1.06 3.60 -9.01
CA GLY A 190 -0.41 2.31 -8.79
C GLY A 190 0.75 2.06 -9.76
N PHE A 191 1.21 0.81 -9.77
CA PHE A 191 2.35 0.39 -10.58
C PHE A 191 1.90 -0.41 -11.80
N LYS A 192 2.65 -0.32 -12.90
CA LYS A 192 2.35 -1.09 -14.11
C LYS A 192 2.38 -2.58 -13.77
N GLY A 193 1.27 -3.29 -14.00
CA GLY A 193 1.14 -4.72 -13.68
C GLY A 193 1.07 -5.03 -12.18
N GLY A 194 0.80 -4.04 -11.32
CA GLY A 194 0.72 -4.22 -9.86
C GLY A 194 2.03 -4.67 -9.23
N ALA A 195 3.16 -4.39 -9.87
CA ALA A 195 4.49 -4.73 -9.39
C ALA A 195 5.44 -3.56 -9.61
N ALA A 196 6.35 -3.36 -8.67
CA ALA A 196 7.42 -2.38 -8.77
C ALA A 196 8.75 -3.11 -8.88
N HIS A 197 9.66 -2.58 -9.71
CA HIS A 197 11.07 -2.94 -9.65
C HIS A 197 11.76 -1.91 -8.78
N PHE A 198 12.44 -2.37 -7.74
CA PHE A 198 13.19 -1.53 -6.83
C PHE A 198 14.68 -1.75 -7.05
N ILE A 199 15.45 -0.67 -7.06
CA ILE A 199 16.91 -0.76 -7.22
C ILE A 199 17.46 -1.48 -5.99
N ASN A 200 18.25 -2.51 -6.23
CA ASN A 200 18.85 -3.32 -5.19
C ASN A 200 20.29 -3.68 -5.57
N LYS A 201 21.25 -3.12 -4.84
CA LYS A 201 22.69 -3.35 -5.08
C LYS A 201 23.25 -4.60 -4.36
N HIS A 202 22.44 -5.30 -3.55
CA HIS A 202 22.94 -6.28 -2.57
C HIS A 202 22.18 -7.61 -2.48
N TYR A 203 21.29 -7.90 -3.43
CA TYR A 203 20.47 -9.11 -3.36
C TYR A 203 20.61 -9.99 -4.60
N GLU A 204 20.65 -11.30 -4.37
CA GLU A 204 20.30 -12.30 -5.37
C GLU A 204 18.79 -12.28 -5.59
N ASP A 205 18.39 -12.21 -6.86
CA ASP A 205 17.00 -12.13 -7.31
C ASP A 205 16.22 -13.41 -6.96
N TYR A 206 15.28 -13.32 -6.01
CA TYR A 206 14.37 -14.41 -5.64
C TYR A 206 13.07 -14.42 -6.48
N ALA A 207 12.92 -13.53 -7.48
CA ALA A 207 11.72 -13.49 -8.29
C ALA A 207 11.66 -14.66 -9.28
N THR A 208 10.53 -15.37 -9.25
CA THR A 208 10.20 -16.47 -10.18
C THR A 208 9.64 -15.99 -11.52
N ALA A 209 9.47 -14.68 -11.71
CA ALA A 209 8.92 -14.09 -12.93
C ALA A 209 10.02 -13.75 -13.97
N ALA A 210 9.70 -13.88 -15.26
CA ALA A 210 10.62 -13.67 -16.39
C ALA A 210 10.99 -12.19 -16.64
N ASP A 211 10.34 -11.24 -15.98
CA ASP A 211 10.56 -9.79 -16.14
C ASP A 211 11.62 -9.28 -15.15
N ARG A 212 12.87 -9.65 -15.42
CA ARG A 212 14.05 -9.30 -14.60
C ARG A 212 14.75 -8.07 -15.16
N LYS A 213 15.21 -7.19 -14.27
CA LYS A 213 16.11 -6.07 -14.59
C LYS A 213 17.37 -6.22 -13.75
N GLU A 214 18.53 -6.14 -14.39
CA GLU A 214 19.82 -6.28 -13.71
C GLU A 214 19.96 -5.24 -12.57
N GLY A 215 20.36 -5.68 -11.37
CA GLY A 215 20.49 -4.83 -10.19
C GLY A 215 19.17 -4.37 -9.55
N MET A 216 18.05 -5.05 -9.83
CA MET A 216 16.74 -4.71 -9.27
C MET A 216 15.97 -5.93 -8.76
N ILE A 217 15.13 -5.74 -7.73
CA ILE A 217 14.15 -6.74 -7.29
C ILE A 217 12.76 -6.35 -7.75
N ARG A 218 12.03 -7.30 -8.35
CA ARG A 218 10.60 -7.15 -8.65
C ARG A 218 9.77 -7.55 -7.43
N VAL A 219 9.07 -6.60 -6.84
CA VAL A 219 8.10 -6.85 -5.76
C VAL A 219 6.69 -6.77 -6.34
N SER A 220 5.93 -7.86 -6.19
CA SER A 220 4.52 -7.91 -6.63
C SER A 220 3.61 -7.33 -5.54
N GLY A 221 2.45 -6.82 -5.95
CA GLY A 221 1.44 -6.29 -5.04
C GLY A 221 1.77 -4.89 -4.49
N VAL A 222 2.69 -4.14 -5.11
CA VAL A 222 3.03 -2.78 -4.66
C VAL A 222 2.01 -1.78 -5.21
N HIS A 223 1.53 -0.88 -4.35
CA HIS A 223 0.58 0.18 -4.68
C HIS A 223 0.95 1.51 -4.02
N TRP A 224 0.39 2.60 -4.54
CA TRP A 224 0.39 3.90 -3.86
C TRP A 224 -0.84 4.02 -2.97
N PHE A 225 -0.68 4.59 -1.79
CA PHE A 225 -1.72 4.88 -0.80
C PHE A 225 -1.77 6.39 -0.57
N THR A 226 -2.96 6.96 -0.56
CA THR A 226 -3.14 8.41 -0.43
C THR A 226 -4.48 8.75 0.21
N ASN A 227 -4.54 9.94 0.80
CA ASN A 227 -5.76 10.61 1.25
C ASN A 227 -6.00 11.94 0.52
N ILE A 228 -5.34 12.13 -0.64
CA ILE A 228 -5.52 13.26 -1.55
C ILE A 228 -6.43 12.84 -2.71
N ASP A 229 -7.46 13.63 -2.96
CA ASP A 229 -8.51 13.24 -3.90
C ASP A 229 -8.02 13.21 -5.35
N LEU A 230 -8.51 12.24 -6.11
CA LEU A 230 -8.05 11.94 -7.47
C LEU A 230 -9.23 11.72 -8.40
N LYS A 231 -9.08 12.16 -9.66
CA LYS A 231 -10.12 11.96 -10.67
C LYS A 231 -10.57 10.50 -10.80
N LYS A 232 -9.64 9.55 -10.78
CA LYS A 232 -9.95 8.11 -10.92
C LYS A 232 -10.89 7.57 -9.85
N ARG A 233 -10.97 8.22 -8.68
CA ARG A 233 -11.84 7.82 -7.57
C ARG A 233 -13.31 8.03 -7.92
N HIS A 234 -13.59 8.91 -8.88
CA HIS A 234 -14.93 9.28 -9.31
C HIS A 234 -15.26 8.69 -10.68
N GLU A 235 -14.43 7.77 -11.19
CA GLU A 235 -14.68 7.07 -12.44
C GLU A 235 -15.55 5.85 -12.18
N ASP A 236 -16.68 5.78 -12.88
CA ASP A 236 -17.55 4.62 -12.80
C ASP A 236 -16.89 3.37 -13.40
N LEU A 237 -16.96 2.26 -12.67
CA LEU A 237 -16.70 0.96 -13.24
C LEU A 237 -17.85 0.60 -14.20
N ILE A 238 -17.51 0.28 -15.45
CA ILE A 238 -18.50 -0.19 -16.43
C ILE A 238 -18.91 -1.61 -16.07
N LEU A 239 -20.17 -1.78 -15.70
CA LEU A 239 -20.81 -3.07 -15.42
C LEU A 239 -21.60 -3.52 -16.65
N TYR A 240 -21.51 -4.81 -16.99
CA TYR A 240 -22.17 -5.37 -18.18
C TYR A 240 -22.68 -6.80 -17.97
N LYS A 241 -22.43 -7.40 -16.80
CA LYS A 241 -22.92 -8.74 -16.46
C LYS A 241 -24.27 -8.62 -15.77
N ASN A 242 -25.14 -9.58 -16.03
CA ASN A 242 -26.36 -9.79 -15.25
C ASN A 242 -26.13 -10.92 -14.24
N TYR A 243 -26.88 -10.89 -13.16
CA TYR A 243 -26.86 -11.91 -12.13
C TYR A 243 -27.42 -13.23 -12.66
N ASN A 244 -26.68 -14.31 -12.37
CA ASN A 244 -27.10 -15.68 -12.61
C ASN A 244 -26.70 -16.56 -11.40
N PRO A 245 -27.65 -17.17 -10.67
CA PRO A 245 -27.34 -18.01 -9.52
C PRO A 245 -26.30 -19.12 -9.78
N GLU A 246 -26.20 -19.62 -11.01
CA GLU A 246 -25.22 -20.65 -11.38
C GLU A 246 -23.78 -20.12 -11.45
N GLU A 247 -23.58 -18.85 -11.86
CA GLU A 247 -22.25 -18.22 -11.95
C GLU A 247 -21.84 -17.54 -10.64
N TYR A 248 -22.82 -17.05 -9.88
CA TYR A 248 -22.62 -16.24 -8.67
C TYR A 248 -23.06 -17.00 -7.43
N GLN A 249 -22.20 -17.91 -6.99
CA GLN A 249 -22.42 -18.74 -5.81
C GLN A 249 -22.64 -17.88 -4.55
N LYS A 250 -23.68 -18.22 -3.77
CA LYS A 250 -23.92 -17.61 -2.46
C LYS A 250 -23.00 -18.18 -1.38
N TYR A 251 -22.63 -17.34 -0.42
CA TYR A 251 -21.93 -17.79 0.78
C TYR A 251 -22.86 -18.57 1.70
N GLU A 252 -22.30 -19.57 2.38
CA GLU A 252 -23.04 -20.42 3.31
C GLU A 252 -23.29 -19.72 4.66
N ASN A 253 -22.42 -18.77 5.01
CA ASN A 253 -22.40 -18.12 6.31
C ASN A 253 -22.62 -16.60 6.27
N PHE A 254 -23.05 -16.07 5.13
CA PHE A 254 -23.36 -14.66 4.98
C PHE A 254 -24.29 -14.46 3.77
N ASP A 255 -25.30 -13.60 3.88
CA ASP A 255 -26.24 -13.34 2.79
C ASP A 255 -25.61 -12.40 1.74
N ALA A 256 -24.69 -12.96 0.97
CA ALA A 256 -23.99 -12.30 -0.11
C ALA A 256 -23.60 -13.30 -1.20
N ILE A 257 -23.36 -12.79 -2.40
CA ILE A 257 -22.83 -13.59 -3.53
C ILE A 257 -21.32 -13.43 -3.64
N ASN A 258 -20.64 -14.45 -4.12
CA ASN A 258 -19.24 -14.38 -4.48
C ASN A 258 -19.06 -13.91 -5.92
N VAL A 259 -18.31 -12.84 -6.09
CA VAL A 259 -17.88 -12.32 -7.40
C VAL A 259 -16.41 -12.66 -7.59
N ASN A 260 -16.11 -13.51 -8.58
CA ASN A 260 -14.75 -14.01 -8.78
C ASN A 260 -13.79 -12.95 -9.33
N LYS A 261 -14.28 -12.02 -10.15
CA LYS A 261 -13.49 -10.96 -10.79
C LYS A 261 -14.25 -9.65 -10.75
N THR A 262 -13.57 -8.55 -10.49
CA THR A 262 -14.17 -7.20 -10.44
C THR A 262 -14.98 -6.83 -11.69
N LYS A 263 -14.56 -7.28 -12.87
CA LYS A 263 -15.28 -7.00 -14.13
C LYS A 263 -16.60 -7.79 -14.27
N ASP A 264 -16.77 -8.81 -13.45
CA ASP A 264 -17.95 -9.67 -13.44
C ASP A 264 -18.94 -9.22 -12.34
N ILE A 265 -18.81 -8.01 -11.79
CA ILE A 265 -19.84 -7.50 -10.87
C ILE A 265 -21.17 -7.37 -11.65
N PRO A 266 -22.26 -7.99 -11.20
CA PRO A 266 -23.55 -7.92 -11.87
C PRO A 266 -24.18 -6.53 -11.71
N ILE A 267 -24.76 -6.00 -12.79
CA ILE A 267 -25.37 -4.66 -12.83
C ILE A 267 -26.75 -4.64 -12.16
N ASP A 268 -27.43 -5.77 -12.05
CA ASP A 268 -28.82 -5.95 -11.65
C ASP A 268 -28.97 -6.63 -10.26
N TYR A 269 -27.89 -6.68 -9.47
CA TYR A 269 -27.89 -7.29 -8.13
C TYR A 269 -27.76 -6.23 -7.02
N ASP A 270 -28.80 -6.08 -6.22
CA ASP A 270 -28.93 -5.07 -5.15
C ASP A 270 -28.38 -5.53 -3.78
N GLY A 271 -28.14 -6.83 -3.62
CA GLY A 271 -27.63 -7.43 -2.39
C GLY A 271 -26.12 -7.24 -2.16
N PHE A 272 -25.62 -7.83 -1.08
CA PHE A 272 -24.19 -7.81 -0.77
C PHE A 272 -23.37 -8.70 -1.71
N MET A 273 -22.19 -8.22 -2.08
CA MET A 273 -21.28 -8.90 -3.00
C MET A 273 -19.88 -8.99 -2.39
N GLY A 274 -19.33 -10.20 -2.33
CA GLY A 274 -17.93 -10.43 -2.00
C GLY A 274 -17.05 -10.34 -3.25
N VAL A 275 -16.32 -9.23 -3.39
CA VAL A 275 -15.42 -8.96 -4.52
C VAL A 275 -13.95 -9.18 -4.14
N PRO A 276 -13.04 -9.45 -5.11
CA PRO A 276 -11.61 -9.58 -4.83
C PRO A 276 -11.02 -8.29 -4.23
N ILE A 277 -9.94 -8.39 -3.43
CA ILE A 277 -9.26 -7.19 -2.90
C ILE A 277 -8.76 -6.21 -3.98
N THR A 278 -8.47 -6.71 -5.18
CA THR A 278 -8.06 -5.89 -6.34
C THR A 278 -9.19 -5.02 -6.89
N PHE A 279 -10.42 -5.19 -6.41
CA PHE A 279 -11.50 -4.24 -6.61
C PHE A 279 -11.11 -2.81 -6.19
N MET A 280 -10.25 -2.66 -5.16
CA MET A 280 -9.88 -1.34 -4.64
C MET A 280 -9.20 -0.42 -5.66
N ASP A 281 -8.59 -0.97 -6.72
CA ASP A 281 -8.01 -0.16 -7.80
C ASP A 281 -9.09 0.62 -8.59
N LYS A 282 -10.32 0.09 -8.58
CA LYS A 282 -11.49 0.56 -9.33
C LYS A 282 -12.61 1.06 -8.41
N TYR A 283 -12.34 1.19 -7.12
CA TYR A 283 -13.34 1.59 -6.15
C TYR A 283 -13.72 3.06 -6.33
N ASN A 284 -14.98 3.28 -6.65
CA ASN A 284 -15.63 4.57 -6.64
C ASN A 284 -16.66 4.62 -5.50
N PRO A 285 -16.51 5.51 -4.49
CA PRO A 285 -17.43 5.61 -3.36
C PRO A 285 -18.83 6.13 -3.74
N GLU A 286 -19.00 6.71 -4.93
CA GLU A 286 -20.30 7.12 -5.47
C GLU A 286 -21.03 5.96 -6.15
N GLN A 287 -20.29 4.94 -6.62
CA GLN A 287 -20.86 3.75 -7.26
C GLN A 287 -21.11 2.61 -6.26
N PHE A 288 -20.21 2.42 -5.30
CA PHE A 288 -20.27 1.32 -4.36
C PHE A 288 -20.12 1.80 -2.92
N GLU A 289 -20.77 1.08 -2.01
CA GLU A 289 -20.52 1.15 -0.57
C GLU A 289 -19.64 -0.02 -0.16
N ILE A 290 -18.61 0.23 0.65
CA ILE A 290 -17.83 -0.82 1.31
C ILE A 290 -18.48 -1.12 2.65
N ILE A 291 -18.90 -2.37 2.83
CA ILE A 291 -19.51 -2.84 4.07
C ILE A 291 -18.44 -3.37 5.04
N GLY A 292 -17.50 -4.17 4.52
CA GLY A 292 -16.55 -4.89 5.35
C GLY A 292 -15.54 -5.72 4.59
N VAL A 293 -14.72 -6.47 5.33
CA VAL A 293 -13.80 -7.47 4.78
C VAL A 293 -14.08 -8.82 5.41
N GLY A 294 -14.29 -9.84 4.57
CA GLY A 294 -14.71 -11.17 5.01
C GLY A 294 -13.56 -12.04 5.48
N ILE A 295 -12.86 -11.61 6.53
CA ILE A 295 -11.73 -12.35 7.14
C ILE A 295 -11.73 -12.22 8.66
N ALA A 296 -11.62 -13.36 9.34
CA ALA A 296 -11.44 -13.42 10.79
C ALA A 296 -12.38 -12.48 11.57
N ASN A 297 -11.87 -11.77 12.58
CA ASN A 297 -12.68 -10.88 13.43
C ASN A 297 -13.37 -9.77 12.64
N SER A 298 -12.73 -9.22 11.59
CA SER A 298 -13.35 -8.20 10.73
C SER A 298 -14.56 -8.72 9.97
N GLY A 299 -14.60 -10.03 9.68
CA GLY A 299 -15.80 -10.65 9.12
C GLY A 299 -16.92 -10.79 10.14
N LEU A 300 -16.58 -11.18 11.37
CA LEU A 300 -17.55 -11.28 12.48
C LEU A 300 -18.18 -9.91 12.78
N GLU A 301 -17.40 -8.84 12.73
CA GLU A 301 -17.86 -7.45 12.95
C GLU A 301 -18.97 -7.01 11.97
N ILE A 302 -19.02 -7.59 10.77
CA ILE A 302 -20.05 -7.31 9.76
C ILE A 302 -21.14 -8.38 9.67
N GLY A 303 -21.20 -9.30 10.64
CA GLY A 303 -22.26 -10.31 10.73
C GLY A 303 -22.01 -11.60 9.95
N ILE A 304 -20.79 -11.83 9.44
CA ILE A 304 -20.44 -13.15 8.87
C ILE A 304 -20.47 -14.17 10.00
N GLN A 305 -21.27 -15.22 9.82
CA GLN A 305 -21.45 -16.23 10.84
C GLN A 305 -20.23 -17.17 10.91
N PRO A 306 -19.96 -17.77 12.08
CA PRO A 306 -19.02 -18.87 12.19
C PRO A 306 -19.36 -20.03 11.23
N TYR A 307 -18.39 -20.92 11.01
CA TYR A 307 -18.65 -22.17 10.29
C TYR A 307 -19.70 -23.00 11.02
N LYS A 308 -20.58 -23.66 10.27
CA LYS A 308 -21.39 -24.76 10.81
C LYS A 308 -20.45 -25.84 11.38
N PRO A 309 -20.79 -26.48 12.51
CA PRO A 309 -19.92 -27.47 13.14
C PRO A 309 -19.43 -28.57 12.18
N GLU A 310 -20.32 -29.12 11.36
CA GLU A 310 -20.00 -30.14 10.37
C GLU A 310 -19.03 -29.64 9.29
N HIS A 311 -19.20 -28.42 8.80
CA HIS A 311 -18.32 -27.82 7.79
C HIS A 311 -16.94 -27.49 8.36
N LYS A 312 -16.90 -27.05 9.63
CA LYS A 312 -15.64 -26.80 10.35
C LYS A 312 -14.86 -28.09 10.56
N TYR A 313 -15.54 -29.16 10.96
CA TYR A 313 -14.96 -30.48 11.10
C TYR A 313 -14.40 -30.99 9.76
N TYR A 314 -15.22 -30.97 8.70
CA TYR A 314 -14.79 -31.39 7.37
C TYR A 314 -13.53 -30.64 6.89
N ARG A 315 -13.51 -29.31 7.05
CA ARG A 315 -12.37 -28.49 6.63
C ARG A 315 -11.09 -28.78 7.40
N LYS A 316 -11.18 -28.98 8.71
CA LYS A 316 -10.02 -29.28 9.56
C LYS A 316 -9.55 -30.72 9.43
N GLU A 317 -10.46 -31.68 9.45
CA GLU A 317 -10.12 -33.10 9.56
C GLU A 317 -10.00 -33.80 8.21
N VAL A 318 -10.85 -33.45 7.24
CA VAL A 318 -10.83 -34.07 5.90
C VAL A 318 -9.92 -33.30 4.95
N GLN A 319 -10.11 -31.97 4.85
CA GLN A 319 -9.28 -31.14 3.95
C GLN A 319 -7.92 -30.76 4.54
N LYS A 320 -7.69 -30.96 5.85
CA LYS A 320 -6.49 -30.55 6.58
C LYS A 320 -6.14 -29.06 6.37
N ARG A 321 -7.17 -28.20 6.37
CA ARG A 321 -7.05 -26.74 6.20
C ARG A 321 -7.57 -25.98 7.42
N GLY A 322 -7.03 -24.78 7.63
CA GLY A 322 -7.50 -23.88 8.69
C GLY A 322 -8.94 -23.42 8.46
N ALA A 323 -9.70 -23.28 9.55
CA ALA A 323 -11.07 -22.77 9.56
C ALA A 323 -11.20 -21.70 10.65
N VAL A 324 -11.12 -20.43 10.24
CA VAL A 324 -11.17 -19.27 11.14
C VAL A 324 -12.57 -18.67 11.08
N ASN A 325 -13.20 -18.46 12.25
CA ASN A 325 -14.53 -17.85 12.29
C ASN A 325 -14.49 -16.43 11.70
N GLY A 326 -15.49 -16.07 10.89
CA GLY A 326 -15.55 -14.80 10.15
C GLY A 326 -14.92 -14.84 8.75
N ASP A 327 -14.26 -15.94 8.37
CA ASP A 327 -13.94 -16.18 6.96
C ASP A 327 -15.20 -16.56 6.18
N LEU A 328 -15.39 -15.98 5.00
CA LEU A 328 -16.45 -16.40 4.08
C LEU A 328 -16.16 -17.79 3.51
N TYR A 329 -17.21 -18.61 3.39
CA TYR A 329 -17.11 -19.89 2.67
C TYR A 329 -18.39 -20.20 1.89
N MET A 330 -18.26 -21.10 0.92
CA MET A 330 -19.34 -21.58 0.06
C MET A 330 -19.34 -23.10 0.03
N MET A 331 -20.49 -23.69 -0.29
CA MET A 331 -20.60 -25.10 -0.63
C MET A 331 -20.62 -25.24 -2.16
N ILE A 332 -19.58 -25.87 -2.73
CA ILE A 332 -19.49 -26.10 -4.17
C ILE A 332 -19.47 -27.61 -4.37
N ASN A 333 -20.53 -28.16 -5.00
CA ASN A 333 -20.69 -29.60 -5.21
C ASN A 333 -20.51 -30.43 -3.91
N GLY A 334 -21.07 -29.93 -2.80
CA GLY A 334 -20.95 -30.56 -1.48
C GLY A 334 -19.59 -30.35 -0.78
N VAL A 335 -18.66 -29.60 -1.37
CA VAL A 335 -17.33 -29.37 -0.81
C VAL A 335 -17.22 -27.96 -0.24
N VAL A 336 -16.76 -27.86 1.01
CA VAL A 336 -16.43 -26.58 1.67
C VAL A 336 -15.31 -25.88 0.90
N THR A 337 -15.62 -24.73 0.32
CA THR A 337 -14.68 -23.92 -0.46
C THR A 337 -14.57 -22.52 0.15
N VAL A 338 -13.34 -22.06 0.38
CA VAL A 338 -13.08 -20.69 0.87
C VAL A 338 -12.34 -19.92 -0.20
N PRO A 339 -12.88 -18.78 -0.64
CA PRO A 339 -12.18 -17.92 -1.58
C PRO A 339 -11.01 -17.22 -0.90
N TYR A 340 -10.14 -16.60 -1.70
CA TYR A 340 -9.28 -15.54 -1.17
C TYR A 340 -10.12 -14.46 -0.50
N THR A 341 -9.52 -13.72 0.44
CA THR A 341 -10.17 -12.61 1.16
C THR A 341 -11.00 -11.74 0.23
N ARG A 342 -12.25 -11.48 0.62
CA ARG A 342 -13.19 -10.66 -0.13
C ARG A 342 -13.50 -9.37 0.59
N ILE A 343 -13.67 -8.31 -0.17
CA ILE A 343 -14.28 -7.06 0.30
C ILE A 343 -15.77 -7.20 0.04
N ILE A 344 -16.59 -6.94 1.05
CA ILE A 344 -18.03 -6.92 0.92
C ILE A 344 -18.44 -5.53 0.48
N ILE A 345 -19.14 -5.46 -0.65
CA ILE A 345 -19.66 -4.21 -1.21
C ILE A 345 -21.16 -4.29 -1.47
N LYS A 346 -21.79 -3.13 -1.62
CA LYS A 346 -23.16 -2.96 -2.12
C LYS A 346 -23.16 -1.89 -3.23
N SER A 347 -23.97 -2.08 -4.27
CA SER A 347 -24.18 -1.04 -5.28
C SER A 347 -24.99 0.12 -4.71
N LYS A 348 -24.65 1.37 -5.09
CA LYS A 348 -25.41 2.58 -4.75
C LYS A 348 -26.29 3.09 -5.89
N LYS A 349 -26.15 2.52 -7.09
CA LYS A 349 -26.78 3.01 -8.32
C LYS A 349 -27.93 2.13 -8.82
N LEU A 350 -28.46 1.25 -7.98
CA LEU A 350 -29.59 0.36 -8.27
C LEU A 350 -30.87 0.83 -7.61
#